data_AF-A0A954J681-F1
#
_entry.id   AF-A0A954J681-F1
#
_cell.length_a   1.000
_cell.length_b   1.000
_cell.length_c   1.000
_cell.angle_alpha   90.00
_cell.angle_beta   90.00
_cell.angle_gamma   90.00
#
_symmetry.space_group_name_H-M   'P 1'
#
loop_
_entity.id
_entity.type
_entity.pdbx_description
1 polymer ?
#
loop_
_entity_poly.entity_id
_entity_poly.type
_entity_poly.pdbx_seq_one_letter_code
_entity_poly.pdbx_strand_id
1 'polypeptide(L)'
;MALALALPGAGCCLNPPAADVILDLGFRSPEQTLLTFQTGMRGDLPRLEYACLSSAFRAREGLSQLAYREFRDRWMEENPWLRKGVAEAELVRREDLAPGAVRLYLSSYGQRFELVLVREDFVQAYSGERLLHDELIERLSLRLGTEDREDGGREVFADATLPVGTGDAPVTELRVGSEWKIDDVRE
;
A
#
# COMPACT_ATOMS: atom_id res chain seq x y z
N MET A 1 18.14 -52.66 -4.00
CA MET A 1 17.06 -52.07 -4.83
C MET A 1 16.40 -50.99 -3.97
N ALA A 2 16.87 -49.75 -4.09
CA ALA A 2 16.43 -48.64 -3.23
C ALA A 2 15.12 -48.06 -3.77
N LEU A 3 14.07 -48.11 -2.95
CA LEU A 3 12.76 -47.56 -3.26
C LEU A 3 12.82 -46.04 -2.98
N ALA A 4 12.93 -45.25 -4.04
CA ALA A 4 12.84 -43.79 -3.95
C ALA A 4 11.39 -43.40 -3.62
N LEU A 5 11.14 -42.97 -2.39
CA LEU A 5 9.90 -42.27 -2.04
C LEU A 5 9.90 -40.91 -2.73
N ALA A 6 9.15 -40.79 -3.82
CA ALA A 6 8.75 -39.50 -4.35
C ALA A 6 7.71 -38.89 -3.40
N LEU A 7 8.12 -37.93 -2.57
CA LEU A 7 7.17 -37.03 -1.92
C LEU A 7 6.53 -36.15 -3.01
N PRO A 8 5.20 -36.17 -3.21
CA PRO A 8 4.56 -35.15 -4.02
C PRO A 8 4.77 -33.82 -3.31
N GLY A 9 5.42 -32.87 -4.00
CA GLY A 9 5.57 -31.51 -3.52
C GLY A 9 4.19 -30.94 -3.20
N ALA A 10 3.89 -30.80 -1.91
CA ALA A 10 2.78 -29.99 -1.44
C ALA A 10 3.09 -28.56 -1.86
N GLY A 11 2.62 -28.14 -3.04
CA GLY A 11 2.51 -26.73 -3.35
C GLY A 11 1.72 -26.12 -2.20
N CYS A 12 2.37 -25.29 -1.38
CA CYS A 12 1.75 -24.59 -0.27
C CYS A 12 0.74 -23.61 -0.85
N CYS A 13 -0.45 -24.11 -1.17
CA CYS A 13 -1.57 -23.32 -1.64
C CYS A 13 -2.03 -22.44 -0.47
N LEU A 14 -1.55 -21.19 -0.44
CA LEU A 14 -2.21 -20.15 0.32
C LEU A 14 -3.65 -20.08 -0.20
N ASN A 15 -4.63 -20.11 0.71
CA ASN A 15 -6.03 -20.00 0.29
C ASN A 15 -6.20 -18.68 -0.46
N PRO A 16 -6.75 -18.69 -1.69
CA PRO A 16 -7.05 -17.45 -2.39
C PRO A 16 -8.03 -16.61 -1.55
N PRO A 17 -7.95 -15.28 -1.62
CA PRO A 17 -8.89 -14.41 -0.92
C PRO A 17 -10.33 -14.72 -1.37
N ALA A 18 -11.27 -14.66 -0.42
CA ALA A 18 -12.68 -14.78 -0.74
C ALA A 18 -13.16 -13.56 -1.55
N ALA A 19 -14.28 -13.70 -2.29
CA ALA A 19 -14.74 -12.66 -3.22
C ALA A 19 -15.17 -11.36 -2.53
N ASP A 20 -15.69 -11.45 -1.31
CA ASP A 20 -16.02 -10.32 -0.44
C ASP A 20 -14.76 -9.56 0.02
N VAL A 21 -13.68 -10.28 0.32
CA VAL A 21 -12.37 -9.68 0.66
C VAL A 21 -11.85 -8.78 -0.47
N ILE A 22 -12.16 -9.10 -1.73
CA ILE A 22 -11.75 -8.30 -2.90
C ILE A 22 -12.43 -6.92 -2.89
N LEU A 23 -13.67 -6.83 -2.42
CA LEU A 23 -14.42 -5.58 -2.34
C LEU A 23 -13.93 -4.68 -1.20
N ASP A 24 -13.36 -5.28 -0.16
CA ASP A 24 -12.82 -4.58 1.01
C ASP A 24 -11.34 -4.15 0.83
N LEU A 25 -10.74 -4.47 -0.32
CA LEU A 25 -9.40 -4.01 -0.66
C LEU A 25 -9.36 -2.48 -0.80
N GLY A 26 -8.25 -1.91 -0.38
CA GLY A 26 -8.03 -0.47 -0.47
C GLY A 26 -7.09 0.03 0.61
N PHE A 27 -7.02 1.35 0.69
CA PHE A 27 -6.04 2.05 1.50
C PHE A 27 -6.66 3.07 2.46
N ARG A 28 -7.99 3.03 2.69
CA ARG A 28 -8.67 4.03 3.53
C ARG A 28 -8.42 3.84 5.02
N SER A 29 -8.07 2.63 5.45
CA SER A 29 -7.67 2.34 6.83
C SER A 29 -6.38 1.50 6.89
N PRO A 30 -5.68 1.47 8.04
CA PRO A 30 -4.54 0.59 8.25
C PRO A 30 -4.88 -0.89 8.03
N GLU A 31 -6.05 -1.31 8.51
CA GLU A 31 -6.54 -2.68 8.41
C GLU A 31 -6.87 -3.08 6.96
N GLN A 32 -7.46 -2.17 6.17
CA GLN A 32 -7.65 -2.40 4.73
C GLN A 32 -6.32 -2.52 3.98
N THR A 33 -5.33 -1.70 4.36
CA THR A 33 -3.98 -1.76 3.75
C THR A 33 -3.29 -3.08 4.08
N LEU A 34 -3.38 -3.53 5.33
CA LEU A 34 -2.91 -4.85 5.76
C LEU A 34 -3.60 -5.96 4.96
N LEU A 35 -4.93 -5.94 4.88
CA LEU A 35 -5.71 -6.93 4.12
C LEU A 35 -5.31 -6.96 2.64
N THR A 36 -5.07 -5.79 2.05
CA THR A 36 -4.59 -5.63 0.67
C THR A 36 -3.20 -6.19 0.47
N PHE A 37 -2.30 -5.92 1.42
CA PHE A 37 -0.94 -6.47 1.39
C PHE A 37 -0.95 -8.00 1.51
N GLN A 38 -1.71 -8.54 2.47
CA GLN A 38 -1.88 -9.99 2.64
C GLN A 38 -2.51 -10.64 1.41
N THR A 39 -3.47 -9.98 0.77
CA THR A 39 -4.08 -10.45 -0.48
C THR A 39 -3.05 -10.48 -1.61
N GLY A 40 -2.19 -9.46 -1.71
CA GLY A 40 -1.06 -9.46 -2.64
C GLY A 40 -0.14 -10.66 -2.42
N MET A 41 0.24 -10.91 -1.16
CA MET A 41 1.10 -12.03 -0.77
C MET A 41 0.49 -13.40 -1.09
N ARG A 42 -0.81 -13.60 -0.78
CA ARG A 42 -1.54 -14.84 -1.09
C ARG A 42 -1.64 -15.08 -2.59
N GLY A 43 -1.93 -14.04 -3.35
CA GLY A 43 -2.12 -14.11 -4.80
C GLY A 43 -0.83 -14.06 -5.63
N ASP A 44 0.34 -13.95 -5.00
CA ASP A 44 1.61 -13.69 -5.69
C ASP A 44 1.56 -12.44 -6.60
N LEU A 45 0.97 -11.36 -6.08
CA LEU A 45 0.72 -10.11 -6.80
C LEU A 45 1.68 -9.01 -6.32
N PRO A 46 2.96 -9.00 -6.73
CA PRO A 46 3.96 -8.06 -6.23
C PRO A 46 3.62 -6.60 -6.54
N ARG A 47 2.82 -6.33 -7.58
CA ARG A 47 2.34 -4.96 -7.85
C ARG A 47 1.38 -4.46 -6.77
N LEU A 48 0.51 -5.34 -6.26
CA LEU A 48 -0.43 -5.01 -5.21
C LEU A 48 0.30 -4.82 -3.88
N GLU A 49 1.25 -5.71 -3.58
CA GLU A 49 2.12 -5.59 -2.41
C GLU A 49 2.92 -4.27 -2.44
N TYR A 50 3.54 -3.95 -3.59
CA TYR A 50 4.27 -2.70 -3.78
C TYR A 50 3.39 -1.47 -3.55
N ALA A 51 2.14 -1.49 -4.05
CA ALA A 51 1.17 -0.41 -3.88
C ALA A 51 0.85 -0.11 -2.41
N CYS A 52 0.99 -1.09 -1.51
CA CYS A 52 0.82 -0.90 -0.07
C CYS A 52 2.02 -0.23 0.60
N LEU A 53 3.21 -0.21 -0.01
CA LEU A 53 4.41 0.38 0.60
C LEU A 53 4.41 1.90 0.52
N SER A 54 4.90 2.57 1.56
CA SER A 54 5.03 4.03 1.59
C SER A 54 6.11 4.49 0.60
N SER A 55 6.00 5.71 0.13
CA SER A 55 7.03 6.33 -0.72
C SER A 55 8.34 6.50 0.04
N ALA A 56 8.28 6.78 1.35
CA ALA A 56 9.46 6.84 2.20
C ALA A 56 10.17 5.48 2.33
N PHE A 57 9.44 4.39 2.58
CA PHE A 57 9.97 3.02 2.61
C PHE A 57 10.62 2.67 1.28
N ARG A 58 9.90 2.89 0.17
CA ARG A 58 10.43 2.64 -1.18
C ARG A 58 11.71 3.44 -1.44
N ALA A 59 11.78 4.70 -1.01
CA ALA A 59 12.97 5.53 -1.19
C ALA A 59 14.15 5.05 -0.32
N ARG A 60 13.92 4.71 0.95
CA ARG A 60 14.96 4.19 1.86
C ARG A 60 15.59 2.90 1.34
N GLU A 61 14.75 2.00 0.83
CA GLU A 61 15.17 0.69 0.32
C GLU A 61 15.57 0.71 -1.17
N GLY A 62 15.49 1.87 -1.85
CA GLY A 62 15.83 2.00 -3.28
C GLY A 62 14.91 1.21 -4.22
N LEU A 63 13.64 1.03 -3.85
CA LEU A 63 12.71 0.13 -4.52
C LEU A 63 11.93 0.82 -5.65
N SER A 64 12.34 0.53 -6.89
CA SER A 64 11.42 0.58 -8.04
C SER A 64 10.48 -0.63 -8.04
N GLN A 65 9.42 -0.63 -8.85
CA GLN A 65 8.56 -1.82 -9.00
C GLN A 65 9.34 -3.08 -9.44
N LEU A 66 10.38 -2.91 -10.25
CA LEU A 66 11.24 -4.02 -10.68
C LEU A 66 12.14 -4.48 -9.53
N ALA A 67 12.83 -3.54 -8.88
CA ALA A 67 13.71 -3.83 -7.75
C ALA A 67 12.95 -4.45 -6.56
N TYR A 68 11.67 -4.11 -6.40
CA TYR A 68 10.81 -4.72 -5.40
C TYR A 68 10.65 -6.23 -5.58
N ARG A 69 10.58 -6.73 -6.81
CA ARG A 69 10.47 -8.19 -7.04
C ARG A 69 11.72 -8.91 -6.56
N GLU A 70 12.88 -8.38 -6.91
CA GLU A 70 14.17 -8.94 -6.46
C GLU A 70 14.34 -8.84 -4.94
N PHE A 71 13.93 -7.71 -4.35
CA PHE A 71 13.89 -7.52 -2.91
C PHE A 71 12.98 -8.55 -2.24
N ARG A 72 11.76 -8.73 -2.77
CA ARG A 72 10.76 -9.66 -2.26
C ARG A 72 11.27 -11.10 -2.29
N ASP A 73 11.86 -11.52 -3.41
CA ASP A 73 12.37 -12.88 -3.56
C ASP A 73 13.48 -13.15 -2.53
N ARG A 74 14.44 -12.22 -2.40
CA ARG A 74 15.49 -12.30 -1.37
C ARG A 74 14.92 -12.30 0.04
N TRP A 75 13.96 -11.43 0.32
CA TRP A 75 13.34 -11.32 1.63
C TRP A 75 12.60 -12.61 2.03
N MET A 76 11.94 -13.27 1.07
CA MET A 76 11.31 -14.58 1.26
C MET A 76 12.33 -15.72 1.39
N GLU A 77 13.46 -15.66 0.70
CA GLU A 77 14.54 -16.64 0.83
C GLU A 77 15.20 -16.57 2.22
N GLU A 78 15.49 -15.36 2.69
CA GLU A 78 16.06 -15.12 4.02
C GLU A 78 15.05 -15.40 5.14
N ASN A 79 13.76 -15.23 4.86
CA ASN A 79 12.67 -15.44 5.81
C ASN A 79 11.61 -16.39 5.22
N PRO A 80 11.85 -17.71 5.18
CA PRO A 80 10.91 -18.67 4.57
C PRO A 80 9.52 -18.66 5.21
N TRP A 81 9.43 -18.22 6.46
CA TRP A 81 8.17 -18.06 7.18
C TRP A 81 7.37 -16.84 6.70
N LEU A 82 7.99 -15.83 6.09
CA LEU A 82 7.39 -14.54 5.77
C LEU A 82 6.16 -14.68 4.88
N ARG A 83 6.27 -15.52 3.84
CA ARG A 83 5.17 -15.68 2.87
C ARG A 83 3.90 -16.17 3.54
N LYS A 84 3.98 -17.23 4.34
CA LYS A 84 2.82 -17.79 5.06
C LYS A 84 2.47 -17.00 6.30
N GLY A 85 3.49 -16.56 7.03
CA GLY A 85 3.42 -15.82 8.28
C GLY A 85 2.67 -14.50 8.10
N VAL A 86 3.12 -13.66 7.16
CA VAL A 86 2.46 -12.39 6.86
C VAL A 86 1.08 -12.62 6.23
N ALA A 87 0.98 -13.52 5.25
CA ALA A 87 -0.27 -13.79 4.57
C ALA A 87 -1.37 -14.25 5.52
N GLU A 88 -1.08 -14.96 6.60
CA GLU A 88 -2.08 -15.48 7.54
C GLU A 88 -2.07 -14.76 8.90
N ALA A 89 -1.35 -13.64 9.01
CA ALA A 89 -1.21 -12.94 10.26
C ALA A 89 -2.53 -12.33 10.75
N GLU A 90 -2.79 -12.48 12.03
CA GLU A 90 -3.93 -11.87 12.70
C GLU A 90 -3.51 -10.58 13.40
N LEU A 91 -4.36 -9.54 13.28
CA LEU A 91 -4.17 -8.30 14.02
C LEU A 91 -4.51 -8.52 15.49
N VAL A 92 -3.49 -8.41 16.35
CA VAL A 92 -3.62 -8.59 17.81
C VAL A 92 -3.89 -7.26 18.50
N ARG A 93 -3.15 -6.21 18.12
CA ARG A 93 -3.24 -4.89 18.73
C ARG A 93 -2.95 -3.80 17.70
N ARG A 94 -3.63 -2.67 17.85
CA ARG A 94 -3.31 -1.42 17.18
C ARG A 94 -2.87 -0.39 18.21
N GLU A 95 -1.87 0.40 17.85
CA GLU A 95 -1.38 1.53 18.62
C GLU A 95 -1.23 2.75 17.71
N ASP A 96 -1.89 3.85 18.04
CA ASP A 96 -1.66 5.11 17.34
C ASP A 96 -0.35 5.74 17.86
N LEU A 97 0.61 5.97 16.97
CA LEU A 97 1.93 6.52 17.31
C LEU A 97 1.93 8.05 17.27
N ALA A 98 1.25 8.61 16.27
CA ALA A 98 1.08 10.03 16.03
C ALA A 98 -0.13 10.24 15.10
N PRO A 99 -0.63 11.48 14.91
CA PRO A 99 -1.60 11.75 13.86
C PRO A 99 -1.08 11.27 12.50
N GLY A 100 -1.80 10.35 11.86
CA GLY A 100 -1.40 9.78 10.57
C GLY A 100 -0.33 8.68 10.64
N ALA A 101 0.02 8.16 11.83
CA ALA A 101 0.94 7.04 11.98
C ALA A 101 0.43 6.03 13.01
N VAL A 102 0.41 4.75 12.64
CA VAL A 102 -0.03 3.65 13.51
C VAL A 102 0.95 2.50 13.47
N ARG A 103 0.95 1.72 14.55
CA ARG A 103 1.61 0.42 14.63
C ARG A 103 0.56 -0.68 14.75
N LEU A 104 0.69 -1.69 13.93
CA LEU A 104 -0.08 -2.93 13.99
C LEU A 104 0.80 -4.04 14.54
N TYR A 105 0.33 -4.69 15.59
CA TYR A 105 0.96 -5.86 16.19
C TYR A 105 0.27 -7.10 15.62
N LEU A 106 1.04 -7.92 14.92
CA LEU A 106 0.55 -9.08 14.21
C LEU A 106 1.08 -10.36 14.85
N SER A 107 0.28 -11.42 14.77
CA SER A 107 0.66 -12.74 15.24
C SER A 107 0.36 -13.78 14.16
N SER A 108 1.32 -14.67 13.93
CA SER A 108 1.17 -15.77 12.98
C SER A 108 2.05 -16.93 13.40
N TYR A 109 1.48 -18.13 13.51
CA TYR A 109 2.24 -19.35 13.87
C TYR A 109 3.10 -19.23 15.15
N GLY A 110 2.64 -18.46 16.14
CA GLY A 110 3.39 -18.22 17.38
C GLY A 110 4.51 -17.18 17.26
N GLN A 111 4.76 -16.65 16.06
CA GLN A 111 5.64 -15.51 15.84
C GLN A 111 4.85 -14.21 15.96
N ARG A 112 5.54 -13.16 16.40
CA ARG A 112 4.99 -11.80 16.44
C ARG A 112 5.87 -10.90 15.60
N PHE A 113 5.23 -9.93 14.96
CA PHE A 113 5.91 -8.91 14.20
C PHE A 113 5.03 -7.66 14.16
N GLU A 114 5.64 -6.53 13.82
CA GLU A 114 5.01 -5.23 13.82
C GLU A 114 5.05 -4.64 12.42
N LEU A 115 3.95 -4.00 12.01
CA LEU A 115 3.94 -3.10 10.86
C LEU A 115 3.75 -1.67 11.34
N VAL A 116 4.59 -0.77 10.86
CA VAL A 116 4.33 0.66 10.98
C VAL A 116 3.65 1.12 9.71
N LEU A 117 2.51 1.79 9.84
CA LEU A 117 1.80 2.39 8.72
C LEU A 117 1.72 3.90 8.91
N VAL A 118 1.88 4.61 7.80
CA VAL A 118 1.75 6.06 7.70
C VAL A 118 0.66 6.42 6.71
N ARG A 119 0.00 7.54 6.94
CA ARG A 119 -0.96 8.13 6.02
C ARG A 119 -0.22 9.02 5.05
N GLU A 120 -0.26 8.66 3.77
CA GLU A 120 0.29 9.45 2.69
C GLU A 120 -0.83 10.16 1.95
N ASP A 121 -0.66 11.46 1.76
CA ASP A 121 -1.57 12.32 1.01
C ASP A 121 -1.10 12.38 -0.45
N PHE A 122 -2.01 12.22 -1.41
CA PHE A 122 -1.70 12.17 -2.84
C PHE A 122 -2.56 13.11 -3.69
N VAL A 123 -2.02 13.53 -4.82
CA VAL A 123 -2.73 14.20 -5.90
C VAL A 123 -2.47 13.46 -7.21
N GLN A 124 -3.56 13.15 -7.92
CA GLN A 124 -3.50 12.61 -9.27
C GLN A 124 -4.26 13.51 -10.24
N ALA A 125 -3.64 13.82 -11.37
CA ALA A 125 -4.28 14.56 -12.46
C ALA A 125 -4.42 13.66 -13.69
N TYR A 126 -5.58 13.72 -14.32
CA TYR A 126 -5.92 12.91 -15.49
C TYR A 126 -6.37 13.77 -16.68
N SER A 127 -6.18 13.24 -17.88
CA SER A 127 -6.75 13.73 -19.13
C SER A 127 -7.49 12.59 -19.83
N GLY A 128 -8.81 12.61 -19.74
CA GLY A 128 -9.64 11.43 -20.00
C GLY A 128 -9.20 10.27 -19.10
N GLU A 129 -8.83 9.15 -19.71
CA GLU A 129 -8.36 7.94 -19.02
C GLU A 129 -6.84 7.96 -18.71
N ARG A 130 -6.11 8.96 -19.21
CA ARG A 130 -4.65 9.02 -19.10
C ARG A 130 -4.24 9.75 -17.82
N LEU A 131 -3.49 9.07 -16.97
CA LEU A 131 -2.79 9.70 -15.83
C LEU A 131 -1.69 10.65 -16.36
N LEU A 132 -1.84 11.93 -16.07
CA LEU A 132 -0.85 12.96 -16.40
C LEU A 132 0.21 13.09 -15.30
N HIS A 133 -0.24 12.98 -14.04
CA HIS A 133 0.58 13.25 -12.87
C HIS A 133 0.07 12.47 -11.66
N ASP A 134 0.98 11.96 -10.84
CA ASP A 134 0.72 11.17 -9.62
C ASP A 134 1.86 11.44 -8.63
N GLU A 135 1.59 12.25 -7.61
CA GLU A 135 2.61 12.69 -6.67
C GLU A 135 2.04 12.83 -5.25
N LEU A 136 2.92 12.66 -4.26
CA LEU A 136 2.59 12.92 -2.87
C LEU A 136 2.45 14.42 -2.61
N ILE A 137 1.46 14.77 -1.79
CA ILE A 137 1.17 16.16 -1.41
C ILE A 137 2.33 16.81 -0.67
N GLU A 138 3.19 16.05 0.03
CA GLU A 138 4.40 16.62 0.65
C GLU A 138 5.34 17.30 -0.36
N ARG A 139 5.26 16.92 -1.65
CA ARG A 139 6.09 17.46 -2.74
C ARG A 139 5.36 18.47 -3.61
N LEU A 140 4.04 18.56 -3.50
CA LEU A 140 3.19 19.50 -4.21
C LEU A 140 2.70 20.60 -3.27
N SER A 141 2.64 21.84 -3.75
CA SER A 141 1.88 22.87 -3.06
C SER A 141 0.38 22.63 -3.29
N LEU A 142 -0.23 21.73 -2.51
CA LEU A 142 -1.69 21.59 -2.46
C LEU A 142 -2.25 22.58 -1.45
N ARG A 143 -3.16 23.44 -1.88
CA ARG A 143 -3.97 24.26 -0.97
C ARG A 143 -5.36 23.68 -0.90
N LEU A 144 -5.70 23.11 0.26
CA LEU A 144 -7.06 22.75 0.62
C LEU A 144 -7.62 23.86 1.49
N GLY A 145 -8.79 24.37 1.12
CA GLY A 145 -9.41 25.45 1.87
C GLY A 145 -10.92 25.41 1.77
N THR A 146 -11.52 26.18 2.66
CA THR A 146 -12.93 26.53 2.55
C THR A 146 -13.06 28.03 2.49
N GLU A 147 -13.79 28.54 1.51
CA GLU A 147 -14.10 29.96 1.38
C GLU A 147 -15.60 30.17 1.57
N ASP A 148 -15.95 31.17 2.38
CA ASP A 148 -17.34 31.56 2.54
C ASP A 148 -17.76 32.32 1.27
N ARG A 149 -18.88 31.92 0.68
CA ARG A 149 -19.45 32.53 -0.51
C ARG A 149 -20.29 33.75 -0.14
N GLU A 150 -20.43 34.69 -1.07
CA GLU A 150 -21.27 35.88 -0.89
C GLU A 150 -22.75 35.57 -0.59
N ASP A 151 -23.23 34.41 -1.03
CA ASP A 151 -24.60 33.91 -0.77
C ASP A 151 -24.77 33.25 0.62
N GLY A 152 -23.73 33.28 1.46
CA GLY A 152 -23.71 32.63 2.78
C GLY A 152 -23.43 31.12 2.72
N GLY A 153 -23.10 30.58 1.54
CA GLY A 153 -22.61 29.22 1.36
C GLY A 153 -21.14 29.07 1.74
N ARG A 154 -20.63 27.84 1.64
CA ARG A 154 -19.20 27.55 1.81
C ARG A 154 -18.71 26.71 0.64
N GLU A 155 -17.68 27.18 -0.03
CA GLU A 155 -16.99 26.48 -1.11
C GLU A 155 -15.80 25.72 -0.53
N VAL A 156 -15.53 24.53 -1.07
CA VAL A 156 -14.31 23.76 -0.79
C VAL A 156 -13.48 23.79 -2.06
N PHE A 157 -12.23 24.21 -1.98
CA PHE A 157 -11.33 24.26 -3.13
C PHE A 157 -10.05 23.46 -2.87
N ALA A 158 -9.45 23.00 -3.96
CA ALA A 158 -8.19 22.27 -3.98
C ALA A 158 -7.34 22.79 -5.16
N ASP A 159 -6.29 23.54 -4.85
CA ASP A 159 -5.35 24.03 -5.86
C ASP A 159 -4.07 23.21 -5.85
N ALA A 160 -3.72 22.59 -6.98
CA ALA A 160 -2.47 21.86 -7.16
C ALA A 160 -1.69 22.46 -8.34
N THR A 161 -0.40 22.74 -8.13
CA THR A 161 0.50 23.21 -9.19
C THR A 161 1.19 22.03 -9.84
N LEU A 162 0.85 21.71 -11.09
CA LEU A 162 1.51 20.63 -11.82
C LEU A 162 2.96 20.98 -12.16
N PRO A 163 3.90 20.02 -12.14
CA PRO A 163 5.29 20.27 -12.53
C PRO A 163 5.42 20.73 -13.98
N VAL A 164 6.50 21.46 -14.26
CA VAL A 164 6.90 21.81 -15.63
C VAL A 164 7.13 20.52 -16.42
N GLY A 165 6.53 20.43 -17.62
CA GLY A 165 6.67 19.27 -18.50
C GLY A 165 5.50 18.27 -18.45
N THR A 166 4.44 18.54 -17.69
CA THR A 166 3.22 17.70 -17.63
C THR A 166 2.42 17.65 -18.96
N GLY A 167 2.90 18.34 -20.00
CA GLY A 167 2.32 18.37 -21.34
C GLY A 167 1.09 19.29 -21.44
N ASP A 168 0.74 19.68 -22.66
CA ASP A 168 -0.33 20.66 -22.92
C ASP A 168 -1.74 20.03 -22.89
N ALA A 169 -1.87 18.79 -22.43
CA ALA A 169 -3.15 18.10 -22.40
C ALA A 169 -4.05 18.70 -21.32
N PRO A 170 -5.34 18.96 -21.62
CA PRO A 170 -6.25 19.51 -20.63
C PRO A 170 -6.47 18.50 -19.50
N VAL A 171 -6.39 18.98 -18.26
CA VAL A 171 -6.77 18.22 -17.06
C VAL A 171 -8.29 18.11 -17.04
N THR A 172 -8.82 16.89 -17.03
CA THR A 172 -10.25 16.62 -16.98
C THR A 172 -10.72 16.13 -15.62
N GLU A 173 -9.80 15.61 -14.80
CA GLU A 173 -10.09 15.09 -13.45
C GLU A 173 -8.88 15.30 -12.54
N LEU A 174 -9.15 15.74 -11.31
CA LEU A 174 -8.18 15.83 -10.22
C LEU A 174 -8.68 14.96 -9.06
N ARG A 175 -7.85 14.01 -8.62
CA ARG A 175 -8.10 13.22 -7.42
C ARG A 175 -7.17 13.69 -6.33
N VAL A 176 -7.75 14.01 -5.19
CA VAL A 176 -7.04 14.37 -3.98
C VAL A 176 -7.51 13.42 -2.89
N GLY A 177 -6.58 12.81 -2.19
CA GLY A 177 -6.93 11.85 -1.16
C GLY A 177 -5.78 11.53 -0.23
N SER A 178 -6.05 10.59 0.66
CA SER A 178 -5.06 10.01 1.54
C SER A 178 -5.18 8.50 1.54
N GLU A 179 -4.05 7.84 1.67
CA GLU A 179 -3.94 6.39 1.73
C GLU A 179 -3.02 5.97 2.86
N TRP A 180 -3.38 4.92 3.59
CA TRP A 180 -2.48 4.27 4.52
C TRP A 180 -1.49 3.40 3.74
N LYS A 181 -0.22 3.46 4.14
CA LYS A 181 0.90 2.76 3.53
C LYS A 181 1.81 2.17 4.58
N ILE A 182 2.39 1.01 4.31
CA ILE A 182 3.38 0.32 5.16
C ILE A 182 4.70 1.06 5.04
N ASP A 183 5.16 1.63 6.15
CA ASP A 183 6.41 2.38 6.24
C ASP A 183 7.53 1.60 6.92
N ASP A 184 7.23 0.53 7.65
CA ASP A 184 8.25 -0.31 8.27
C ASP A 184 7.69 -1.70 8.63
N VAL A 185 8.59 -2.68 8.71
CA VAL A 185 8.29 -4.06 9.14
C VAL A 185 9.35 -4.48 10.15
N ARG A 186 8.94 -4.87 11.36
CA ARG A 186 9.85 -5.24 12.46
C ARG A 186 9.48 -6.59 13.05
N GLU A 187 10.47 -7.36 13.45
CA GLU A 187 10.32 -8.60 14.22
C GLU A 187 10.43 -8.32 15.72
#